data_AF-A0A142XE93-F1
#
_entry.id   AF-A0A142XE93-F1
#
_cell.length_a   1.000
_cell.length_b   1.000
_cell.length_c   1.000
_cell.angle_alpha   90.00
_cell.angle_beta   90.00
_cell.angle_gamma   90.00
#
_symmetry.space_group_name_H-M   'P 1'
#
loop_
_entity.id
_entity.type
_entity.pdbx_description
1 polymer ?
#
loop_
_entity_poly.entity_id
_entity_poly.type
_entity_poly.pdbx_seq_one_letter_code
_entity_poly.pdbx_strand_id
1 'polypeptide(L)'
;MVAGQCMRSLKKLGLSNEIDRFLTKLHSEVLGGASTEDLRKKHQAKPETWGAVLQTLLNLAGGWLQFGRKDRADPILDAARNELFNSNAVTLPPKDYTKLAQAYVTALGQGQAESALARMIELFKRMSPAKITNTWTTAQYYSWFHFWLVEDTVASICEFFGHPLSYTNPDRH
;
A
#
# COMPACT_ATOMS: atom_id res chain seq x y z
N MET A 1 -5.68 -10.69 -7.18
CA MET A 1 -6.27 -10.10 -5.96
C MET A 1 -7.67 -10.66 -5.70
N VAL A 2 -7.81 -11.67 -4.85
CA VAL A 2 -9.13 -12.21 -4.44
C VAL A 2 -9.66 -11.52 -3.17
N ALA A 3 -8.75 -11.06 -2.31
CA ALA A 3 -9.08 -10.38 -1.06
C ALA A 3 -9.88 -9.08 -1.27
N GLY A 4 -9.47 -8.22 -2.22
CA GLY A 4 -10.17 -6.97 -2.50
C GLY A 4 -11.62 -7.15 -2.95
N GLN A 5 -11.89 -8.15 -3.79
CA GLN A 5 -13.24 -8.50 -4.26
C GLN A 5 -14.11 -9.03 -3.11
N CYS A 6 -13.54 -9.91 -2.27
CA CYS A 6 -14.22 -10.44 -1.08
C CYS A 6 -14.59 -9.32 -0.10
N MET A 7 -13.66 -8.40 0.17
CA MET A 7 -13.90 -7.25 1.06
C MET A 7 -14.96 -6.28 0.51
N ARG A 8 -15.02 -6.06 -0.82
CA ARG A 8 -16.11 -5.29 -1.46
C ARG A 8 -17.48 -5.91 -1.23
N SER A 9 -17.59 -7.24 -1.40
CA SER A 9 -18.84 -7.96 -1.17
C SER A 9 -19.28 -7.86 0.29
N LEU A 10 -18.35 -7.99 1.24
CA LEU A 10 -18.66 -7.87 2.67
C LEU A 10 -19.10 -6.45 3.08
N LYS A 11 -18.51 -5.40 2.47
CA LYS A 11 -18.99 -4.02 2.65
C LYS A 11 -20.46 -3.85 2.24
N LYS A 12 -20.85 -4.42 1.09
CA LYS A 12 -22.23 -4.39 0.59
C LYS A 12 -23.22 -5.13 1.49
N LEU A 13 -22.74 -6.11 2.26
CA LEU A 13 -23.56 -6.88 3.20
C LEU A 13 -23.67 -6.23 4.60
N GLY A 14 -23.11 -5.02 4.79
CA GLY A 14 -23.19 -4.31 6.08
C GLY A 14 -22.21 -4.80 7.14
N LEU A 15 -21.32 -5.75 6.83
CA LEU A 15 -20.39 -6.39 7.77
C LEU A 15 -19.12 -5.57 8.04
N SER A 16 -19.21 -4.23 7.96
CA SER A 16 -18.03 -3.35 8.08
C SER A 16 -17.42 -3.39 9.48
N ASN A 17 -18.25 -3.61 10.51
CA ASN A 17 -17.79 -3.70 11.90
C ASN A 17 -17.03 -5.00 12.17
N GLU A 18 -17.48 -6.12 11.60
CA GLU A 18 -16.84 -7.42 11.73
C GLU A 18 -15.47 -7.42 11.06
N ILE A 19 -15.37 -6.79 9.88
CA ILE A 19 -14.10 -6.63 9.16
C ILE A 19 -13.17 -5.70 9.93
N ASP A 20 -13.67 -4.58 10.47
CA ASP A 20 -12.86 -3.70 11.29
C ASP A 20 -12.32 -4.42 12.53
N ARG A 21 -13.15 -5.23 13.20
CA ARG A 21 -12.73 -6.06 14.34
C ARG A 21 -11.66 -7.08 13.92
N PHE A 22 -11.84 -7.71 12.77
CA PHE A 22 -10.87 -8.66 12.21
C PHE A 22 -9.53 -8.00 11.89
N LEU A 23 -9.54 -6.86 11.18
CA LEU A 23 -8.35 -6.08 10.86
C LEU A 23 -7.65 -5.57 12.11
N THR A 24 -8.41 -5.11 13.12
CA THR A 24 -7.87 -4.67 14.42
C THR A 24 -7.15 -5.82 15.12
N LYS A 25 -7.75 -7.02 15.14
CA LYS A 25 -7.14 -8.19 15.75
C LYS A 25 -5.87 -8.61 15.01
N LEU A 26 -5.89 -8.66 13.68
CA LEU A 26 -4.69 -8.95 12.90
C LEU A 26 -3.59 -7.91 13.16
N HIS A 27 -3.94 -6.64 13.21
CA HIS A 27 -2.99 -5.58 13.52
C HIS A 27 -2.37 -5.75 14.91
N SER A 28 -3.16 -6.08 15.94
CA SER A 28 -2.62 -6.35 17.28
C SER A 28 -1.69 -7.56 17.32
N GLU A 29 -2.00 -8.62 16.57
CA GLU A 29 -1.14 -9.81 16.47
C GLU A 29 0.17 -9.49 15.74
N VAL A 30 0.12 -8.74 14.63
CA VAL A 30 1.32 -8.31 13.89
C VAL A 30 2.20 -7.41 14.75
N LEU A 31 1.58 -6.52 15.53
CA LEU A 31 2.30 -5.64 16.43
C LEU A 31 2.81 -6.32 17.71
N GLY A 32 2.17 -7.41 18.15
CA GLY A 32 2.45 -8.04 19.44
C GLY A 32 2.34 -7.08 20.62
N GLY A 33 1.49 -6.05 20.51
CA GLY A 33 1.35 -4.97 21.49
C GLY A 33 2.39 -3.84 21.42
N ALA A 34 3.35 -3.90 20.49
CA ALA A 34 4.35 -2.85 20.29
C ALA A 34 3.87 -1.77 19.30
N SER A 35 4.46 -0.57 19.30
CA SER A 35 4.19 0.40 18.24
C SER A 35 4.96 0.05 16.95
N THR A 36 4.55 0.63 15.81
CA THR A 36 5.28 0.48 14.54
C THR A 36 6.73 0.96 14.64
N GLU A 37 7.00 2.00 15.44
CA GLU A 37 8.36 2.50 15.70
C GLU A 37 9.18 1.54 16.58
N ASP A 38 8.56 0.87 17.54
CA ASP A 38 9.23 -0.14 18.37
C ASP A 38 9.62 -1.36 17.53
N LEU A 39 8.73 -1.80 16.63
CA LEU A 39 9.05 -2.85 15.67
C LEU A 39 10.18 -2.43 14.73
N ARG A 40 10.18 -1.19 14.25
CA ARG A 40 11.27 -0.66 13.42
C ARG A 40 12.62 -0.77 14.12
N LYS A 41 12.70 -0.32 15.38
CA LYS A 41 13.92 -0.44 16.21
C LYS A 41 14.32 -1.89 16.40
N LYS A 42 13.36 -2.77 16.72
CA LYS A 42 13.60 -4.21 16.92
C LYS A 42 14.14 -4.90 15.68
N HIS A 43 13.68 -4.50 14.49
CA HIS A 43 14.05 -5.11 13.22
C HIS A 43 15.13 -4.35 12.45
N GLN A 44 15.75 -3.32 13.04
CA GLN A 44 16.81 -2.54 12.40
C GLN A 44 18.01 -3.40 11.97
N ALA A 45 18.32 -4.45 12.75
CA ALA A 45 19.38 -5.40 12.44
C ALA A 45 18.98 -6.48 11.40
N LYS A 46 17.70 -6.51 10.97
CA LYS A 46 17.14 -7.47 9.99
C LYS A 46 16.23 -6.74 8.98
N PRO A 47 16.82 -5.97 8.05
CA PRO A 47 16.09 -5.14 7.08
C PRO A 47 14.99 -5.89 6.32
N GLU A 48 15.25 -7.11 5.88
CA GLU A 48 14.31 -7.96 5.15
C GLU A 48 13.08 -8.31 5.97
N THR A 49 13.26 -8.54 7.28
CA THR A 49 12.16 -8.82 8.20
C THR A 49 11.31 -7.57 8.40
N TRP A 50 11.96 -6.40 8.54
CA TRP A 50 11.26 -5.12 8.66
C TRP A 50 10.42 -4.82 7.40
N GLY A 51 11.01 -5.00 6.22
CA GLY A 51 10.31 -4.82 4.95
C GLY A 51 9.08 -5.73 4.80
N ALA A 52 9.17 -6.97 5.27
CA ALA A 52 8.03 -7.90 5.27
C ALA A 52 6.92 -7.46 6.24
N VAL A 53 7.29 -7.03 7.46
CA VAL A 53 6.33 -6.49 8.44
C VAL A 53 5.59 -5.29 7.89
N LEU A 54 6.30 -4.32 7.30
CA LEU A 54 5.70 -3.15 6.68
C LEU A 54 4.77 -3.52 5.52
N GLN A 55 5.13 -4.49 4.68
CA GLN A 55 4.25 -4.97 3.62
C GLN A 55 2.95 -5.56 4.19
N THR A 56 3.02 -6.36 5.26
CA THR A 56 1.83 -6.87 5.94
C THR A 56 0.96 -5.75 6.50
N LEU A 57 1.57 -4.76 7.16
CA LEU A 57 0.86 -3.60 7.69
C LEU A 57 0.20 -2.79 6.57
N LEU A 58 0.86 -2.61 5.42
CA LEU A 58 0.29 -1.91 4.26
C LEU A 58 -0.93 -2.62 3.69
N ASN A 59 -0.92 -3.96 3.65
CA ASN A 59 -2.10 -4.73 3.24
C ASN A 59 -3.28 -4.49 4.20
N LEU A 60 -3.03 -4.36 5.51
CA LEU A 60 -4.06 -3.99 6.49
C LEU A 60 -4.55 -2.55 6.28
N ALA A 61 -3.64 -1.61 6.02
CA ALA A 61 -3.96 -0.22 5.71
C ALA A 61 -4.86 -0.09 4.48
N GLY A 62 -4.57 -0.86 3.42
CA GLY A 62 -5.44 -0.94 2.24
C GLY A 62 -6.84 -1.43 2.59
N GLY A 63 -6.95 -2.44 3.46
CA GLY A 63 -8.23 -2.89 4.02
C GLY A 63 -8.98 -1.75 4.71
N TRP A 64 -8.34 -1.02 5.62
CA TRP A 64 -8.98 0.11 6.30
C TRP A 64 -9.38 1.26 5.39
N LEU A 65 -8.56 1.59 4.39
CA LEU A 65 -8.90 2.59 3.37
C LEU A 65 -10.17 2.23 2.61
N GLN A 66 -10.36 0.95 2.28
CA GLN A 66 -11.55 0.46 1.59
C GLN A 66 -12.86 0.70 2.38
N PHE A 67 -12.76 0.73 3.71
CA PHE A 67 -13.88 1.02 4.63
C PHE A 67 -13.91 2.48 5.12
N GLY A 68 -13.06 3.35 4.57
CA GLY A 68 -13.02 4.77 4.94
C GLY A 68 -12.38 5.06 6.31
N ARG A 69 -11.66 4.10 6.89
CA ARG A 69 -10.98 4.21 8.20
C ARG A 69 -9.58 4.79 8.03
N LYS A 70 -9.54 6.03 7.52
CA LYS A 70 -8.29 6.73 7.20
C LYS A 70 -7.42 6.97 8.43
N ASP A 71 -8.06 7.23 9.57
CA ASP A 71 -7.46 7.38 10.90
C ASP A 71 -6.54 6.21 11.28
N ARG A 72 -6.88 4.99 10.86
CA ARG A 72 -6.09 3.78 11.13
C ARG A 72 -5.05 3.48 10.07
N ALA A 73 -5.34 3.82 8.82
CA ALA A 73 -4.44 3.56 7.70
C ALA A 73 -3.28 4.57 7.63
N ASP A 74 -3.52 5.85 7.93
CA ASP A 74 -2.54 6.91 7.75
C ASP A 74 -1.23 6.71 8.54
N PRO A 75 -1.24 6.30 9.83
CA PRO A 75 0.00 6.04 10.56
C PRO A 75 0.89 4.98 9.91
N ILE A 76 0.29 3.95 9.30
CA ILE A 76 1.02 2.89 8.59
C ILE A 76 1.57 3.40 7.27
N LEU A 77 0.75 4.16 6.52
CA LEU A 77 1.16 4.76 5.25
C LEU A 77 2.31 5.75 5.45
N ASP A 78 2.28 6.53 6.54
CA ASP A 78 3.33 7.47 6.88
C ASP A 78 4.63 6.76 7.31
N ALA A 79 4.53 5.67 8.08
CA ALA A 79 5.68 4.83 8.42
C ALA A 79 6.34 4.23 7.17
N ALA A 80 5.55 3.68 6.24
CA ALA A 80 6.04 3.16 4.97
C ALA A 80 6.65 4.25 4.09
N ARG A 81 6.00 5.42 4.02
CA ARG A 81 6.51 6.59 3.29
C ARG A 81 7.86 7.05 3.83
N ASN A 82 8.01 7.09 5.16
CA ASN A 82 9.28 7.41 5.80
C ASN A 82 10.35 6.37 5.44
N GLU A 83 10.01 5.09 5.43
CA GLU A 83 10.96 4.04 5.05
C GLU A 83 11.40 4.14 3.57
N LEU A 84 10.48 4.50 2.67
CA LEU A 84 10.78 4.63 1.24
C LEU A 84 11.70 5.84 0.94
N PHE A 85 11.48 6.97 1.62
CA PHE A 85 12.12 8.24 1.24
C PHE A 85 13.15 8.81 2.22
N ASN A 86 13.17 8.38 3.48
CA ASN A 86 14.10 8.94 4.46
C ASN A 86 15.52 8.39 4.21
N SER A 87 16.53 9.26 4.23
CA SER A 87 17.94 8.87 4.14
C SER A 87 18.41 8.02 5.33
N ASN A 88 17.73 8.17 6.48
CA ASN A 88 17.97 7.38 7.70
C ASN A 88 17.07 6.14 7.80
N ALA A 89 16.41 5.77 6.70
CA ALA A 89 15.67 4.52 6.61
C ALA A 89 16.61 3.32 6.64
N VAL A 90 16.07 2.15 6.96
CA VAL A 90 16.78 0.88 6.86
C VAL A 90 17.09 0.61 5.39
N THR A 91 18.34 0.26 5.10
CA THR A 91 18.75 -0.08 3.72
C THR A 91 18.17 -1.42 3.32
N LEU A 92 17.04 -1.39 2.60
CA LEU A 92 16.42 -2.57 2.02
C LEU A 92 17.16 -2.99 0.73
N PRO A 93 17.36 -4.30 0.50
CA PRO A 93 17.77 -4.80 -0.81
C PRO A 93 16.79 -4.35 -1.91
N PRO A 94 17.23 -4.12 -3.16
CA PRO A 94 16.36 -3.61 -4.23
C PRO A 94 15.06 -4.40 -4.44
N LYS A 95 15.12 -5.73 -4.28
CA LYS A 95 13.96 -6.61 -4.35
C LYS A 95 12.92 -6.29 -3.27
N ASP A 96 13.36 -6.11 -2.03
CA ASP A 96 12.46 -5.88 -0.89
C ASP A 96 11.98 -4.43 -0.86
N TYR A 97 12.81 -3.48 -1.29
CA TYR A 97 12.41 -2.10 -1.54
C TYR A 97 11.29 -2.03 -2.60
N THR A 98 11.46 -2.73 -3.72
CA THR A 98 10.45 -2.78 -4.79
C THR A 98 9.14 -3.35 -4.27
N LYS A 99 9.18 -4.48 -3.55
CA LYS A 99 7.98 -5.08 -2.95
C LYS A 99 7.28 -4.15 -1.96
N LEU A 100 8.04 -3.42 -1.15
CA LEU A 100 7.49 -2.42 -0.23
C LEU A 100 6.80 -1.29 -1.00
N ALA A 101 7.42 -0.78 -2.06
CA ALA A 101 6.83 0.25 -2.92
C ALA A 101 5.54 -0.24 -3.60
N GLN A 102 5.52 -1.48 -4.11
CA GLN A 102 4.32 -2.10 -4.70
C GLN A 102 3.18 -2.25 -3.68
N ALA A 103 3.50 -2.73 -2.46
CA ALA A 103 2.52 -2.83 -1.38
C ALA A 103 1.97 -1.44 -1.00
N TYR A 104 2.82 -0.40 -1.02
CA TYR A 104 2.42 0.97 -0.74
C TYR A 104 1.44 1.51 -1.79
N VAL A 105 1.77 1.34 -3.08
CA VAL A 105 0.88 1.71 -4.19
C VAL A 105 -0.44 0.95 -4.14
N THR A 106 -0.39 -0.37 -3.96
CA THR A 106 -1.58 -1.22 -3.85
C THR A 106 -2.48 -0.77 -2.69
N ALA A 107 -1.90 -0.43 -1.53
CA ALA A 107 -2.65 0.06 -0.39
C ALA A 107 -3.33 1.42 -0.68
N LEU A 108 -2.60 2.36 -1.29
CA LEU A 108 -3.15 3.64 -1.72
C LEU A 108 -4.30 3.47 -2.73
N GLY A 109 -4.20 2.47 -3.62
CA GLY A 109 -5.24 2.07 -4.58
C GLY A 109 -6.61 1.79 -3.94
N GLN A 110 -6.63 1.38 -2.68
CA GLN A 110 -7.88 1.10 -1.96
C GLN A 110 -8.53 2.35 -1.33
N GLY A 111 -7.87 3.52 -1.42
CA GLY A 111 -8.33 4.78 -0.82
C GLY A 111 -9.08 5.71 -1.76
N GLN A 112 -9.21 6.98 -1.35
CA GLN A 112 -9.78 8.03 -2.22
C GLN A 112 -8.77 8.48 -3.27
N ALA A 113 -9.23 8.57 -4.52
CA ALA A 113 -8.40 8.80 -5.71
C ALA A 113 -7.48 10.02 -5.60
N GLU A 114 -7.99 11.17 -5.14
CA GLU A 114 -7.20 12.42 -5.06
C GLU A 114 -5.99 12.29 -4.11
N SER A 115 -6.22 11.79 -2.90
CA SER A 115 -5.15 11.61 -1.92
C SER A 115 -4.19 10.46 -2.27
N ALA A 116 -4.68 9.43 -2.94
CA ALA A 116 -3.87 8.31 -3.38
C ALA A 116 -2.95 8.70 -4.55
N LEU A 117 -3.49 9.39 -5.54
CA LEU A 117 -2.75 9.83 -6.73
C LEU A 117 -1.61 10.79 -6.35
N ALA A 118 -1.85 11.73 -5.43
CA ALA A 118 -0.81 12.63 -4.94
C ALA A 118 0.38 11.88 -4.33
N ARG A 119 0.11 10.84 -3.51
CA ARG A 119 1.14 10.00 -2.88
C ARG A 119 1.84 9.07 -3.87
N MET A 120 1.12 8.55 -4.88
CA MET A 120 1.73 7.77 -5.97
C MET A 120 2.67 8.64 -6.82
N ILE A 121 2.25 9.86 -7.19
CA ILE A 121 3.10 10.81 -7.93
C ILE A 121 4.35 11.13 -7.13
N GLU A 122 4.22 11.36 -5.81
CA GLU A 122 5.37 11.58 -4.94
C GLU A 122 6.36 10.41 -5.00
N LEU A 123 5.87 9.17 -4.95
CA LEU A 123 6.70 7.96 -5.05
C LEU A 123 7.55 7.97 -6.32
N PHE A 124 6.94 8.19 -7.48
CA PHE A 124 7.69 8.24 -8.74
C PHE A 124 8.66 9.41 -8.83
N LYS A 125 8.34 10.56 -8.22
CA LYS A 125 9.24 11.73 -8.21
C LYS A 125 10.45 11.58 -7.30
N ARG A 126 10.30 10.90 -6.16
CA ARG A 126 11.33 10.83 -5.11
C ARG A 126 12.11 9.52 -5.10
N MET A 127 11.58 8.47 -5.73
CA MET A 127 12.27 7.19 -5.82
C MET A 127 13.53 7.34 -6.67
N SER A 128 14.68 7.06 -6.05
CA SER A 128 15.94 7.00 -6.79
C SER A 128 15.94 5.75 -7.69
N PRO A 129 16.23 5.89 -9.00
CA PRO A 129 16.35 4.75 -9.92
C PRO A 129 17.38 3.70 -9.43
N ALA A 130 18.40 4.13 -8.69
CA ALA A 130 19.41 3.23 -8.14
C ALA A 130 18.86 2.23 -7.10
N LYS A 131 17.75 2.57 -6.40
CA LYS A 131 17.13 1.69 -5.40
C LYS A 131 16.33 0.54 -6.02
N ILE A 132 15.97 0.63 -7.29
CA ILE A 132 15.15 -0.33 -8.03
C ILE A 132 15.87 -0.98 -9.21
N THR A 133 17.15 -0.66 -9.41
CA THR A 133 17.98 -1.27 -10.46
C THR A 133 18.49 -2.62 -10.00
N ASN A 134 18.24 -3.67 -10.79
CA ASN A 134 18.86 -4.99 -10.62
C ASN A 134 19.85 -5.26 -11.76
N THR A 135 20.79 -6.18 -11.56
CA THR A 135 21.80 -6.59 -12.55
C THR A 135 21.24 -7.47 -13.69
N TRP A 136 19.93 -7.78 -13.68
CA TRP A 136 19.25 -8.57 -14.70
C TRP A 136 18.55 -7.64 -15.71
N THR A 137 19.33 -6.81 -16.39
CA THR A 137 18.84 -5.90 -17.43
C THR A 137 19.00 -6.53 -18.80
N THR A 138 17.89 -6.83 -19.48
CA THR A 138 17.87 -6.79 -20.95
C THR A 138 17.88 -5.32 -21.37
N ALA A 139 19.05 -4.84 -21.83
CA ALA A 139 19.30 -3.52 -22.42
C ALA A 139 18.91 -2.30 -21.57
N GLN A 140 19.91 -1.70 -20.89
CA GLN A 140 20.12 -0.30 -20.43
C GLN A 140 18.96 0.66 -20.03
N TYR A 141 17.67 0.35 -20.18
CA TYR A 141 16.56 1.28 -19.96
C TYR A 141 15.32 0.69 -19.27
N TYR A 142 15.20 -0.63 -19.10
CA TYR A 142 14.07 -1.21 -18.36
C TYR A 142 14.50 -2.40 -17.48
N SER A 143 14.51 -2.20 -16.17
CA SER A 143 14.55 -3.30 -15.21
C SER A 143 13.12 -3.83 -14.99
N TRP A 144 12.98 -5.15 -14.88
CA TRP A 144 11.69 -5.82 -14.59
C TRP A 144 10.97 -5.23 -13.37
N PHE A 145 11.72 -4.74 -12.38
CA PHE A 145 11.13 -4.10 -11.20
C PHE A 145 10.42 -2.77 -11.52
N HIS A 146 10.90 -2.02 -12.52
CA HIS A 146 10.20 -0.82 -12.98
C HIS A 146 8.89 -1.19 -13.67
N PHE A 147 8.89 -2.26 -14.48
CA PHE A 147 7.70 -2.72 -15.18
C PHE A 147 6.60 -3.14 -14.19
N TRP A 148 6.93 -3.96 -13.19
CA TRP A 148 5.95 -4.38 -12.18
C TRP A 148 5.38 -3.22 -11.36
N LEU A 149 6.21 -2.24 -10.99
CA LEU A 149 5.74 -1.08 -10.25
C LEU A 149 4.79 -0.20 -11.08
N VAL A 150 5.09 -0.03 -12.37
CA VAL A 150 4.21 0.67 -13.32
C VAL A 150 2.90 -0.09 -13.50
N GLU A 151 2.95 -1.41 -13.66
CA GLU A 151 1.76 -2.26 -13.82
C GLU A 151 0.84 -2.17 -12.59
N ASP A 152 1.37 -2.27 -11.37
CA ASP A 152 0.60 -2.13 -10.14
C ASP A 152 -0.02 -0.74 -9.98
N THR A 153 0.70 0.29 -10.45
CA THR A 153 0.19 1.67 -10.45
C THR A 153 -0.97 1.81 -11.42
N VAL A 154 -0.82 1.31 -12.65
CA VAL A 154 -1.89 1.33 -13.66
C VAL A 154 -3.11 0.54 -13.17
N ALA A 155 -2.90 -0.64 -12.58
CA ALA A 155 -3.98 -1.43 -12.00
C ALA A 155 -4.70 -0.66 -10.88
N SER A 156 -3.96 -0.02 -9.97
CA SER A 156 -4.54 0.79 -8.88
C SER A 156 -5.32 1.99 -9.43
N ILE A 157 -4.84 2.62 -10.50
CA ILE A 157 -5.55 3.72 -11.19
C ILE A 157 -6.86 3.21 -11.79
N CYS A 158 -6.84 2.06 -12.46
CA CYS A 158 -8.06 1.44 -12.99
C CYS A 158 -9.08 1.10 -11.89
N GLU A 159 -8.64 0.74 -10.68
CA GLU A 159 -9.54 0.54 -9.54
C GLU A 159 -10.26 1.83 -9.12
N PHE A 160 -9.64 3.01 -9.25
CA PHE A 160 -10.31 4.29 -9.01
C PHE A 160 -11.38 4.61 -10.07
N PHE A 161 -11.06 4.41 -11.34
CA PHE A 161 -11.91 4.81 -12.47
C PHE A 161 -12.93 3.74 -12.90
N GLY A 162 -12.79 2.49 -12.44
CA GLY A 162 -13.75 1.41 -12.66
C GLY A 162 -15.05 1.53 -11.85
N HIS A 163 -15.21 2.59 -11.06
CA HIS A 163 -16.47 2.93 -10.43
C HIS A 163 -17.44 3.50 -11.47
N PRO A 164 -18.60 2.86 -11.73
CA PRO A 164 -19.63 3.49 -12.55
C PRO A 164 -20.08 4.75 -11.82
N LEU A 165 -19.84 5.90 -12.45
CA LEU A 165 -20.53 7.14 -12.13
C LEU A 165 -22.01 6.79 -12.03
N SER A 166 -22.58 6.90 -10.83
CA SER A 166 -24.01 6.79 -10.63
C SER A 166 -24.62 7.94 -11.41
N TYR A 167 -25.07 7.67 -12.64
CA TYR A 167 -25.94 8.58 -13.37
C TYR A 167 -27.22 8.70 -12.56
N THR A 168 -27.27 9.70 -11.69
CA THR A 168 -28.52 10.23 -11.16
C THR A 168 -29.18 10.93 -12.33
N ASN A 169 -30.14 10.24 -12.95
CA ASN A 169 -31.01 10.83 -13.95
C ASN A 169 -31.89 11.88 -13.25
N PRO A 170 -31.81 13.19 -13.59
CA PRO A 170 -32.62 14.21 -12.94
C PRO A 170 -34.07 14.27 -13.48
N ASP A 171 -34.40 13.55 -14.55
CA ASP A 171 -35.68 13.73 -15.25
C ASP A 171 -36.56 12.47 -15.19
N ARG A 172 -37.28 12.31 -14.08
CA ARG A 172 -38.59 11.62 -14.02
C ARG A 172 -39.49 12.31 -12.99
N HIS A 173 -40.22 13.31 -13.47
CA HIS A 173 -41.50 13.74 -12.92
C HIS A 173 -42.61 13.33 -13.89
#